data_AF-A0A969R846-F1
#
_entry.id   AF-A0A969R846-F1
#
_cell.length_a   1.000
_cell.length_b   1.000
_cell.length_c   1.000
_cell.angle_alpha   90.00
_cell.angle_beta   90.00
_cell.angle_gamma   90.00
#
_symmetry.space_group_name_H-M   'P 1'
#
loop_
_entity.id
_entity.type
_entity.pdbx_description
1 polymer ?
#
loop_
_entity_poly.entity_id
_entity_poly.type
_entity_poly.pdbx_seq_one_letter_code
_entity_poly.pdbx_strand_id
1 'polypeptide(L)' 'MMGVKVLQGSHVTLTALSPNGQRLGGSSRKSRDWHGKLAVEGDYTIEVASTKAGDYALSFEIY' A
#
# COMPACT_ATOMS: atom_id res chain seq x y z
N MET A 1 -1.45 -13.50 3.77
CA MET A 1 -1.38 -12.11 4.30
C MET A 1 -0.50 -11.28 3.38
N MET A 2 -0.60 -9.95 3.43
CA MET A 2 0.24 -9.06 2.63
C MET A 2 0.81 -7.95 3.50
N GLY A 3 2.06 -7.55 3.22
CA GLY A 3 2.72 -6.36 3.74
C GLY A 3 3.22 -5.47 2.61
N VAL A 4 3.14 -4.15 2.79
CA VAL A 4 3.75 -3.17 1.89
C VAL A 4 4.39 -2.04 2.70
N LYS A 5 5.59 -1.61 2.30
CA LYS A 5 6.34 -0.59 3.03
C LYS A 5 7.10 0.34 2.11
N VAL A 6 7.06 1.64 2.40
CA VAL A 6 7.88 2.67 1.75
C VAL A 6 9.29 2.65 2.34
N LEU A 7 10.27 2.27 1.53
CA LEU A 7 11.70 2.26 1.89
C LEU A 7 12.37 3.61 1.59
N GLN A 8 11.95 4.28 0.50
CA GLN A 8 12.48 5.58 0.06
C GLN A 8 11.35 6.51 -0.38
N GLY A 9 11.56 7.83 -0.22
CA GLY A 9 10.59 8.86 -0.57
C GLY A 9 9.71 9.23 0.62
N SER A 10 10.17 10.16 1.46
CA SER A 10 9.46 10.56 2.69
C SER A 10 8.08 11.17 2.49
N HIS A 11 7.79 11.63 1.26
CA HIS A 11 6.54 12.22 0.83
C HIS A 11 5.61 11.19 0.15
N VAL A 12 6.04 9.93 0.06
CA VAL A 12 5.28 8.84 -0.58
C VAL A 12 4.36 8.20 0.45
N THR A 13 3.12 7.97 0.06
CA THR A 13 2.12 7.28 0.87
C THR A 13 1.44 6.19 0.06
N LEU A 14 0.88 5.20 0.78
CA LEU A 14 0.32 4.00 0.18
C LEU A 14 -1.13 3.81 0.64
N THR A 15 -1.97 3.34 -0.27
CA THR A 15 -3.32 2.87 0.04
C THR A 15 -3.52 1.50 -0.60
N ALA A 16 -4.06 0.55 0.15
CA ALA A 16 -4.35 -0.79 -0.35
C ALA A 16 -5.86 -0.93 -0.59
N LEU A 17 -6.24 -1.40 -1.77
CA LEU A 17 -7.62 -1.63 -2.17
C LEU A 17 -7.87 -3.11 -2.42
N SER A 18 -9.00 -3.63 -1.93
CA SER A 18 -9.50 -4.97 -2.26
C SER A 18 -9.98 -5.07 -3.71
N PRO A 19 -10.22 -6.29 -4.22
CA PRO A 19 -10.71 -6.50 -5.60
C PRO A 19 -12.01 -5.76 -5.95
N ASN A 20 -12.85 -5.46 -4.95
CA ASN A 20 -14.06 -4.65 -5.12
C ASN A 20 -13.82 -3.13 -5.05
N GLY A 21 -12.56 -2.67 -5.03
CA GLY A 21 -12.16 -1.27 -4.93
C GLY A 21 -12.28 -0.65 -3.54
N GLN A 22 -12.68 -1.42 -2.50
CA GLN A 22 -12.76 -0.89 -1.15
C GLN A 22 -11.38 -0.78 -0.50
N ARG A 23 -11.17 0.28 0.29
CA ARG A 23 -9.93 0.44 1.04
C ARG A 23 -9.81 -0.60 2.14
N LEU A 24 -8.67 -1.28 2.20
CA LEU A 24 -8.35 -2.19 3.28
C LEU A 24 -8.06 -1.40 4.57
N GLY A 25 -8.68 -1.81 5.67
CA GLY A 25 -8.53 -1.18 6.98
C GLY A 25 -7.06 -1.04 7.42
N GLY A 26 -6.73 0.08 8.04
CA GLY A 26 -5.36 0.41 8.47
C GLY A 26 -4.45 0.96 7.36
N SER A 27 -4.79 0.76 6.08
CA SER A 27 -4.14 1.51 5.00
C SER A 27 -4.79 2.89 4.97
N SER A 28 -4.00 3.94 5.14
CA SER A 28 -4.46 5.33 5.09
C SER A 28 -3.60 6.08 4.10
N ARG A 29 -4.08 7.21 3.57
CA ARG A 29 -3.27 8.10 2.72
C ARG A 29 -2.05 8.70 3.43
N LYS A 30 -1.77 8.34 4.69
CA LYS A 30 -0.59 8.70 5.47
C LYS A 30 0.27 7.50 5.85
N SER A 31 -0.18 6.27 5.55
CA SER A 31 0.53 5.05 5.91
C SER A 31 1.72 4.87 4.98
N ARG A 32 2.91 4.73 5.58
CA ARG A 32 4.17 4.35 4.91
C ARG A 32 4.50 2.88 5.10
N ASP A 33 3.68 2.19 5.87
CA ASP A 33 3.75 0.77 6.16
C ASP A 33 2.30 0.30 6.34
N TRP A 34 1.92 -0.79 5.69
CA TRP A 34 0.65 -1.45 5.88
C TRP A 34 0.84 -2.95 5.80
N HIS A 35 0.22 -3.67 6.72
CA HIS A 35 0.12 -5.11 6.66
C HIS A 35 -1.31 -5.55 7.02
N GLY A 36 -1.79 -6.60 6.37
CA GLY A 36 -3.15 -7.05 6.58
C GLY A 36 -3.46 -8.43 5.99
N LYS A 37 -4.63 -8.94 6.37
CA LYS A 37 -5.19 -10.15 5.78
C LYS A 37 -5.86 -9.82 4.45
N LEU A 38 -5.62 -10.64 3.44
CA LEU A 38 -6.37 -10.62 2.18
C LEU A 38 -7.60 -11.51 2.40
N ALA A 39 -8.74 -10.89 2.66
CA ALA A 39 -9.95 -11.60 3.08
C ALA A 39 -10.64 -12.36 1.94
N VAL A 40 -10.31 -12.03 0.69
CA VAL A 40 -10.90 -12.61 -0.52
C VAL A 40 -9.79 -12.84 -1.53
N GLU A 41 -10.05 -13.72 -2.49
CA GLU A 41 -9.17 -13.90 -3.64
C GLU A 41 -9.44 -12.83 -4.70
N GLY A 42 -8.43 -12.55 -5.52
CA GLY A 42 -8.53 -11.65 -6.67
C GLY A 42 -7.45 -10.58 -6.70
N ASP A 43 -7.64 -9.60 -7.58
CA ASP A 43 -6.65 -8.56 -7.87
C ASP A 43 -6.73 -7.42 -6.85
N TYR A 44 -5.66 -7.24 -6.09
CA TYR A 44 -5.51 -6.13 -5.17
C TYR A 44 -4.78 -4.97 -5.84
N THR A 45 -5.16 -3.74 -5.51
CA THR A 45 -4.49 -2.53 -6.02
C THR A 45 -3.77 -1.81 -4.90
N ILE A 46 -2.49 -1.48 -5.12
CA ILE A 46 -1.72 -0.58 -4.26
C ILE A 46 -1.61 0.78 -4.96
N GLU A 47 -2.29 1.77 -4.43
CA GLU A 47 -2.16 3.15 -4.88
C GLU A 47 -0.94 3.80 -4.21
N VAL A 48 -0.06 4.38 -5.02
CA VAL A 48 1.14 5.09 -4.59
C VAL A 48 0.96 6.56 -4.94
N ALA A 49 1.08 7.43 -3.94
CA ALA A 49 0.94 8.87 -4.12
C ALA A 49 2.12 9.62 -3.53
N SER A 50 2.47 10.77 -4.10
CA SER A 50 3.48 11.66 -3.53
C SER A 50 3.12 13.13 -3.72
N THR A 51 3.52 13.97 -2.77
CA THR A 51 3.38 15.43 -2.87
C THR A 51 4.59 16.10 -3.52
N LYS A 52 5.64 15.35 -3.83
CA LYS A 52 6.87 15.85 -4.48
C LYS A 52 7.38 14.84 -5.50
N ALA A 53 7.99 15.34 -6.57
CA ALA A 53 8.73 14.49 -7.50
C ALA A 53 10.01 13.96 -6.84
N GLY A 54 10.42 12.75 -7.22
CA GLY A 54 11.63 12.11 -6.74
C GLY A 54 11.52 10.59 -6.76
N ASP A 55 12.65 9.94 -6.52
CA ASP A 55 12.73 8.48 -6.50
C ASP A 55 12.04 7.90 -5.26
N TYR A 56 11.46 6.72 -5.43
CA TYR A 56 10.83 5.96 -4.36
C TYR A 56 11.14 4.48 -4.50
N ALA A 57 11.06 3.76 -3.38
CA ALA A 57 11.26 2.33 -3.31
C ALA A 57 10.24 1.73 -2.35
N LEU A 58 9.63 0.62 -2.76
CA LEU A 58 8.60 -0.09 -2.00
C LEU A 58 9.04 -1.54 -1.78
N SER A 59 8.81 -2.06 -0.57
CA SER A 59 8.87 -3.50 -0.29
C SER A 59 7.47 -4.09 -0.32
N PHE A 60 7.34 -5.28 -0.91
CA PHE A 60 6.12 -6.07 -0.93
C PHE A 60 6.42 -7.47 -0.40
N GLU A 61 5.57 -7.95 0.49
CA GLU A 61 5.65 -9.30 1.03
C GLU A 61 4.28 -9.96 0.99
N ILE A 62 4.19 -11.16 0.43
CA ILE A 62 2.95 -11.95 0.31
C ILE A 62 3.23 -13.34 0.86
N TYR A 63 2.38 -13.78 1.79
CA TYR A 63 2.49 -15.06 2.51
C TYR A 63 1.18 -15.84 2.42
#